data_AF-A0A931GQJ6-F1
#
_entry.id   AF-A0A931GQJ6-F1
#
_cell.length_a   1.000
_cell.length_b   1.000
_cell.length_c   1.000
_cell.angle_alpha   90.00
_cell.angle_beta   90.00
_cell.angle_gamma   90.00
#
_symmetry.space_group_name_H-M   'P 1'
#
loop_
_entity.id
_entity.type
_entity.pdbx_description
1 polymer ?
#
loop_
_entity_poly.entity_id
_entity_poly.type
_entity_poly.pdbx_seq_one_letter_code
_entity_poly.pdbx_strand_id
1 'polypeptide(L)'
;MRPASFLVGLSAIAAAAAFTAAPAHAEAPGLVDGSITAAGTTCTWTNATTSNTPPNTLTIDRTTISLSCSGSVSVSIGANPTVSFNDANGTATATSIVVTATVFGVQCGYTVNNASATRQGTTRTYTGGPYTATKTSGGFLCPSSETINSARFVFH
;
A
#
# COMPACT_ATOMS: atom_id res chain seq x y z
N MET A 1 -77.84 32.60 21.07
CA MET A 1 -77.71 32.75 19.61
C MET A 1 -76.84 31.59 19.10
N ARG A 2 -77.36 30.70 18.25
CA ARG A 2 -76.56 29.89 17.29
C ARG A 2 -76.16 30.84 16.14
N PRO A 3 -74.98 30.73 15.48
CA PRO A 3 -74.65 29.65 14.52
C PRO A 3 -73.15 29.23 14.54
N ALA A 4 -72.78 27.98 14.21
CA ALA A 4 -72.56 27.36 12.89
C ALA A 4 -71.20 27.69 12.22
N SER A 5 -70.40 26.63 12.06
CA SER A 5 -69.64 26.19 10.87
C SER A 5 -68.80 27.18 10.06
N PHE A 6 -67.53 26.82 9.77
CA PHE A 6 -66.99 26.51 8.42
C PHE A 6 -65.46 26.74 8.28
N LEU A 7 -64.86 25.90 7.41
CA LEU A 7 -63.62 26.05 6.61
C LEU A 7 -62.29 25.45 7.11
N VAL A 8 -62.05 24.22 6.64
CA VAL A 8 -60.96 23.79 5.73
C VAL A 8 -59.75 24.73 5.63
N GLY A 9 -58.56 24.22 5.99
CA GLY A 9 -57.27 24.76 5.60
C GLY A 9 -56.28 23.63 5.30
N LEU A 10 -56.09 23.33 4.01
CA LEU A 10 -54.94 22.59 3.50
C LEU A 10 -53.68 23.44 3.70
N SER A 11 -52.67 22.92 4.38
CA SER A 11 -51.28 23.33 4.17
C SER A 11 -50.36 22.14 4.39
N ALA A 12 -50.04 21.46 3.28
CA ALA A 12 -48.92 20.57 3.19
C ALA A 12 -47.63 21.39 3.29
N ILE A 13 -46.78 21.09 4.26
CA ILE A 13 -45.34 21.33 4.16
C ILE A 13 -44.67 20.07 4.70
N ALA A 14 -44.32 19.18 3.77
CA ALA A 14 -43.43 18.06 4.04
C ALA A 14 -42.05 18.64 4.39
N ALA A 15 -41.74 18.66 5.68
CA ALA A 15 -40.39 18.88 6.16
C ALA A 15 -39.58 17.58 6.03
N ALA A 16 -38.27 17.76 5.91
CA ALA A 16 -37.21 16.76 6.07
C ALA A 16 -36.89 15.86 4.86
N ALA A 17 -35.87 16.26 4.10
CA ALA A 17 -34.51 15.73 4.28
C ALA A 17 -33.69 16.08 3.03
N ALA A 18 -33.05 17.26 3.05
CA ALA A 18 -31.94 17.50 2.14
C ALA A 18 -30.78 16.59 2.59
N PHE A 19 -30.66 15.41 1.99
CA PHE A 19 -29.41 14.65 2.01
C PHE A 19 -28.40 15.45 1.19
N THR A 20 -27.76 16.42 1.83
CA THR A 20 -26.49 16.95 1.31
C THR A 20 -25.49 15.81 1.46
N ALA A 21 -25.34 15.02 0.40
CA ALA A 21 -24.20 14.14 0.24
C ALA A 21 -22.94 14.98 0.43
N ALA A 22 -22.30 14.84 1.60
CA ALA A 22 -20.99 15.42 1.81
C ALA A 22 -20.09 14.89 0.68
N PRO A 23 -19.33 15.76 -0.02
CA PRO A 23 -18.34 15.26 -0.95
C PRO A 23 -17.41 14.34 -0.14
N ALA A 24 -17.22 13.11 -0.61
CA ALA A 24 -16.20 12.23 -0.06
C ALA A 24 -14.89 13.01 -0.11
N HIS A 25 -14.40 13.45 1.05
CA HIS A 25 -13.10 14.06 1.17
C HIS A 25 -12.11 13.04 0.58
N ALA A 26 -11.48 13.40 -0.54
CA ALA A 26 -10.32 12.67 -1.02
C ALA A 26 -9.28 12.74 0.10
N GLU A 27 -9.09 11.63 0.81
CA GLU A 27 -8.03 11.49 1.80
C GLU A 27 -6.71 11.82 1.10
N ALA A 28 -5.89 12.69 1.69
CA ALA A 28 -4.61 13.01 1.10
C ALA A 28 -3.79 11.72 0.95
N PRO A 29 -3.16 11.46 -0.21
CA PRO A 29 -2.33 10.29 -0.38
C PRO A 29 -1.22 10.27 0.67
N GLY A 30 -0.98 9.10 1.25
CA GLY A 30 0.11 8.89 2.21
C GLY A 30 1.45 8.75 1.51
N LEU A 31 2.52 8.71 2.30
CA LEU A 31 3.87 8.47 1.81
C LEU A 31 4.49 7.25 2.50
N VAL A 32 5.36 6.54 1.79
CA VAL A 32 6.14 5.44 2.36
C VAL A 32 7.59 5.49 1.92
N ASP A 33 8.47 5.42 2.91
CA ASP A 33 9.89 5.14 2.72
C ASP A 33 10.15 3.65 2.92
N GLY A 34 11.20 3.13 2.30
CA GLY A 34 11.62 1.78 2.61
C GLY A 34 13.03 1.42 2.21
N SER A 35 13.44 0.27 2.73
CA SER A 35 14.73 -0.35 2.44
C SER A 35 14.57 -1.86 2.40
N ILE A 36 15.17 -2.51 1.41
CA ILE A 36 15.18 -3.96 1.26
C ILE A 36 16.63 -4.40 1.10
N THR A 37 17.05 -5.42 1.85
CA THR A 37 18.37 -6.04 1.70
C THR A 37 18.20 -7.47 1.18
N ALA A 38 18.84 -7.78 0.06
CA ALA A 38 18.86 -9.11 -0.54
C ALA A 38 20.22 -9.37 -1.18
N ALA A 39 20.78 -10.57 -0.98
CA ALA A 39 22.07 -10.98 -1.57
C ALA A 39 23.21 -9.95 -1.35
N GLY A 40 23.26 -9.31 -0.17
CA GLY A 40 24.24 -8.28 0.17
C GLY A 40 24.04 -6.92 -0.52
N THR A 41 22.98 -6.77 -1.33
CA THR A 41 22.57 -5.51 -1.94
C THR A 41 21.44 -4.88 -1.14
N THR A 42 21.58 -3.60 -0.79
CA THR A 42 20.52 -2.82 -0.15
C THR A 42 19.94 -1.84 -1.16
N CYS A 43 18.62 -1.90 -1.36
CA CYS A 43 17.86 -0.94 -2.15
C CYS A 43 17.00 -0.09 -1.24
N THR A 44 17.03 1.22 -1.42
CA THR A 44 16.25 2.19 -0.65
C THR A 44 15.43 3.08 -1.55
N TRP A 45 14.28 3.53 -1.06
CA TRP A 45 13.45 4.56 -1.69
C TRP A 45 12.84 5.44 -0.62
N THR A 46 12.42 6.64 -1.02
CA THR A 46 11.76 7.61 -0.14
C THR A 46 10.56 8.21 -0.83
N ASN A 47 9.54 8.58 -0.06
CA ASN A 47 8.36 9.32 -0.50
C ASN A 47 7.61 8.63 -1.67
N ALA A 48 7.51 7.30 -1.66
CA ALA A 48 6.61 6.63 -2.59
C ALA A 48 5.16 6.92 -2.18
N THR A 49 4.31 7.27 -3.15
CA THR A 49 2.93 7.67 -2.90
C THR A 49 2.07 6.45 -2.58
N THR A 50 1.19 6.58 -1.59
CA THR A 50 0.19 5.57 -1.25
C THR A 50 -1.23 6.07 -1.48
N SER A 51 -2.15 5.17 -1.82
CA SER A 51 -3.56 5.53 -2.08
C SER A 51 -4.33 5.94 -0.83
N ASN A 52 -3.81 5.63 0.36
CA ASN A 52 -4.40 5.89 1.67
C ASN A 52 -3.28 5.85 2.73
N THR A 53 -3.58 6.08 4.00
CA THR A 53 -2.67 5.97 5.14
C THR A 53 -3.06 4.81 6.06
N PRO A 54 -2.10 4.19 6.79
CA PRO A 54 -2.44 3.17 7.78
C PRO A 54 -3.32 3.73 8.92
N PRO A 55 -4.32 2.99 9.42
CA PRO A 55 -4.45 1.53 9.34
C PRO A 55 -5.25 1.02 8.13
N ASN A 56 -5.69 1.89 7.22
CA ASN A 56 -6.44 1.47 6.06
C ASN A 56 -5.56 0.65 5.11
N THR A 57 -6.16 -0.33 4.43
CA THR A 57 -5.47 -1.00 3.31
C THR A 57 -5.17 0.02 2.23
N LEU A 58 -3.95 -0.02 1.69
CA LEU A 58 -3.48 0.93 0.69
C LEU A 58 -2.76 0.21 -0.45
N THR A 59 -2.61 0.92 -1.57
CA THR A 59 -1.68 0.54 -2.63
C THR A 59 -0.53 1.53 -2.67
N ILE A 60 0.68 1.04 -2.93
CA ILE A 60 1.86 1.88 -3.18
C ILE A 60 1.96 2.07 -4.70
N ASP A 61 2.01 3.31 -5.15
CA ASP A 61 2.16 3.62 -6.57
C ASP A 61 3.58 3.30 -7.04
N ARG A 62 3.71 2.22 -7.82
CA ARG A 62 5.01 1.74 -8.32
C ARG A 62 5.76 2.78 -9.15
N THR A 63 5.05 3.71 -9.78
CA THR A 63 5.67 4.72 -10.65
C THR A 63 6.41 5.80 -9.86
N THR A 64 6.09 5.93 -8.58
CA THR A 64 6.74 6.87 -7.64
C THR A 64 7.89 6.22 -6.87
N ILE A 65 8.07 4.91 -7.00
CA ILE A 65 9.14 4.18 -6.35
C ILE A 65 10.43 4.36 -7.16
N SER A 66 11.30 5.25 -6.69
CA SER A 66 12.67 5.40 -7.22
C SER A 66 13.65 4.64 -6.32
N LEU A 67 14.13 3.49 -6.79
CA LEU A 67 15.05 2.63 -6.04
C LEU A 67 16.50 3.06 -6.28
N SER A 68 17.21 3.33 -5.19
CA SER A 68 18.66 3.44 -5.16
C SER A 68 19.23 2.19 -4.52
N CYS A 69 19.95 1.38 -5.29
CA CYS A 69 20.55 0.13 -4.84
C CYS A 69 22.07 0.25 -4.72
N SER A 70 22.65 -0.36 -3.69
CA SER A 70 24.10 -0.51 -3.60
C SER A 70 24.63 -1.43 -4.71
N GLY A 71 25.75 -1.08 -5.34
CA GLY A 71 26.38 -1.92 -6.37
C GLY A 71 25.81 -1.70 -7.77
N SER A 72 25.94 -2.72 -8.64
CA SER A 72 25.59 -2.65 -10.07
C SER A 72 24.22 -3.25 -10.42
N VAL A 73 23.37 -3.45 -9.42
CA VAL A 73 22.03 -4.03 -9.59
C VAL A 73 21.01 -2.90 -9.76
N SER A 74 20.16 -3.00 -10.77
CA SER A 74 18.98 -2.13 -10.91
C SER A 74 17.73 -2.95 -10.61
N VAL A 75 16.85 -2.42 -9.77
CA VAL A 75 15.59 -3.09 -9.41
C VAL A 75 14.41 -2.18 -9.77
N SER A 76 13.34 -2.78 -10.27
CA SER A 76 12.06 -2.10 -10.50
C SER A 76 10.90 -2.92 -9.96
N ILE A 77 9.81 -2.24 -9.63
CA ILE A 77 8.58 -2.86 -9.13
C ILE A 77 7.61 -3.07 -10.30
N GLY A 78 7.17 -4.31 -10.51
CA GLY A 78 6.35 -4.71 -11.65
C GLY A 78 4.88 -4.33 -11.55
N ALA A 79 4.33 -4.27 -10.34
CA ALA A 79 2.92 -3.96 -10.06
C ALA A 79 2.78 -3.15 -8.77
N ASN A 80 1.72 -2.37 -8.63
CA ASN A 80 1.45 -1.60 -7.42
C ASN A 80 1.22 -2.56 -6.24
N PRO A 81 2.11 -2.59 -5.22
CA PRO A 81 1.91 -3.46 -4.07
C PRO A 81 0.69 -3.02 -3.25
N THR A 82 -0.16 -3.96 -2.88
CA THR A 82 -1.23 -3.73 -1.89
C THR A 82 -0.74 -4.14 -0.51
N VAL A 83 -0.93 -3.27 0.48
CA VAL A 83 -0.55 -3.50 1.87
C VAL A 83 -1.79 -3.38 2.77
N SER A 84 -2.04 -4.41 3.56
CA SER A 84 -3.08 -4.43 4.58
C SER A 84 -2.45 -4.40 5.97
N PHE A 85 -3.09 -3.69 6.90
CA PHE A 85 -2.61 -3.55 8.27
C PHE A 85 -3.55 -4.25 9.26
N ASN A 86 -2.97 -4.86 10.27
CA ASN A 86 -3.66 -5.31 11.47
C ASN A 86 -2.99 -4.60 12.66
N ASP A 87 -3.57 -3.49 13.07
CA ASP A 87 -3.04 -2.67 14.17
C ASP A 87 -3.13 -3.36 15.53
N ALA A 88 -4.11 -4.25 15.73
CA ALA A 88 -4.24 -5.04 16.96
C ALA A 88 -3.06 -6.00 17.13
N ASN A 89 -2.58 -6.58 16.03
CA ASN A 89 -1.43 -7.48 16.03
C ASN A 89 -0.11 -6.77 15.68
N GLY A 90 -0.16 -5.48 15.33
CA GLY A 90 0.99 -4.70 14.88
C GLY A 90 1.64 -5.30 13.62
N THR A 91 0.87 -5.73 12.63
CA THR A 91 1.43 -6.34 11.39
C THR A 91 0.98 -5.62 10.13
N ALA A 92 1.86 -5.52 9.14
CA ALA A 92 1.56 -5.12 7.78
C ALA A 92 1.83 -6.31 6.85
N THR A 93 0.91 -6.59 5.93
CA THR A 93 1.00 -7.73 5.00
C THR A 93 0.82 -7.25 3.57
N ALA A 94 1.75 -7.64 2.70
CA ALA A 94 1.63 -7.49 1.25
C ALA A 94 1.38 -8.86 0.61
N THR A 95 0.25 -8.99 -0.08
CA THR A 95 -0.17 -10.27 -0.67
C THR A 95 0.79 -10.73 -1.76
N SER A 96 1.25 -9.81 -2.60
CA SER A 96 2.21 -10.09 -3.65
C SER A 96 3.05 -8.86 -3.96
N ILE A 97 4.37 -9.05 -4.10
CA ILE A 97 5.32 -8.04 -4.52
C ILE A 97 6.06 -8.62 -5.73
N VAL A 98 5.87 -8.00 -6.88
CA VAL A 98 6.54 -8.39 -8.13
C VAL A 98 7.69 -7.43 -8.38
N VAL A 99 8.89 -7.99 -8.56
CA VAL A 99 10.11 -7.21 -8.79
C VAL A 99 10.83 -7.72 -10.04
N THR A 100 11.48 -6.81 -10.74
CA THR A 100 12.42 -7.14 -11.81
C THR A 100 13.79 -6.63 -11.41
N ALA A 101 14.75 -7.53 -11.26
CA ALA A 101 16.14 -7.20 -11.03
C ALA A 101 16.93 -7.32 -12.33
N THR A 102 17.79 -6.33 -12.60
CA THR A 102 18.71 -6.32 -13.73
C THR A 102 20.14 -6.33 -13.20
N VAL A 103 20.92 -7.33 -13.60
CA VAL A 103 22.33 -7.48 -13.22
C VAL A 103 23.13 -7.77 -14.48
N PHE A 104 24.15 -6.94 -14.78
CA PHE A 104 24.96 -7.06 -16.00
C PHE A 104 24.13 -7.19 -17.30
N GLY A 105 23.00 -6.49 -17.38
CA GLY A 105 22.08 -6.53 -18.54
C GLY A 105 21.14 -7.74 -18.58
N VAL A 106 21.26 -8.69 -17.66
CA VAL A 106 20.33 -9.82 -17.52
C VAL A 106 19.16 -9.41 -16.61
N GLN A 107 17.94 -9.50 -17.12
CA GLN A 107 16.71 -9.27 -16.36
C GLN A 107 16.16 -10.58 -15.78
N CYS A 108 15.86 -10.55 -14.49
CA CYS A 108 15.26 -11.63 -13.73
C CYS A 108 14.03 -11.10 -12.98
N GLY A 109 12.86 -11.69 -13.24
CA GLY A 109 11.63 -11.37 -12.52
C GLY A 109 11.45 -12.29 -11.33
N TYR A 110 11.06 -11.72 -10.20
CA TYR A 110 10.76 -12.45 -8.98
C TYR A 110 9.45 -11.98 -8.37
N THR A 111 8.80 -12.88 -7.63
CA THR A 111 7.64 -12.57 -6.82
C THR A 111 7.85 -13.02 -5.39
N VAL A 112 7.51 -12.15 -4.45
CA VAL A 112 7.37 -12.47 -3.03
C VAL A 112 5.89 -12.52 -2.72
N ASN A 113 5.41 -13.62 -2.15
CA ASN A 113 4.01 -13.77 -1.76
C ASN A 113 3.88 -13.71 -0.23
N ASN A 114 2.78 -13.11 0.24
CA ASN A 114 2.42 -13.01 1.66
C ASN A 114 3.55 -12.46 2.54
N ALA A 115 4.25 -11.42 2.06
CA ALA A 115 5.28 -10.76 2.86
C ALA A 115 4.61 -10.08 4.05
N SER A 116 5.06 -10.40 5.27
CA SER A 116 4.53 -9.79 6.50
C SER A 116 5.66 -9.14 7.29
N ALA A 117 5.40 -7.94 7.79
CA ALA A 117 6.31 -7.14 8.59
C ALA A 117 5.65 -6.74 9.89
N THR A 118 6.44 -6.67 10.97
CA THR A 118 5.98 -6.32 12.31
C THR A 118 6.27 -4.86 12.60
N ARG A 119 5.29 -4.19 13.22
CA ARG A 119 5.37 -2.80 13.66
C ARG A 119 6.41 -2.65 14.76
N GLN A 120 7.22 -1.61 14.67
CA GLN A 120 8.23 -1.27 15.65
C GLN A 120 7.68 -0.25 16.66
N GLY A 121 7.41 -0.74 17.88
CA GLY A 121 6.80 0.04 18.95
C GLY A 121 5.43 0.59 18.54
N THR A 122 5.20 1.87 18.82
CA THR A 122 3.96 2.58 18.48
C THR A 122 4.03 3.34 17.15
N THR A 123 5.17 3.29 16.45
CA THR A 123 5.41 4.06 15.21
C THR A 123 4.84 3.34 13.99
N ARG A 124 4.65 4.03 12.86
CA ARG A 124 4.29 3.41 11.57
C ARG A 124 5.49 2.82 10.82
N THR A 125 6.53 2.43 11.57
CA THR A 125 7.67 1.67 11.06
C THR A 125 7.38 0.18 11.15
N TYR A 126 7.60 -0.55 10.07
CA TYR A 126 7.46 -2.00 10.01
C TYR A 126 8.77 -2.63 9.53
N THR A 127 9.16 -3.75 10.13
CA THR A 127 10.33 -4.53 9.72
C THR A 127 9.93 -5.97 9.52
N GLY A 128 10.48 -6.63 8.52
CA GLY A 128 10.29 -8.06 8.34
C GLY A 128 11.41 -8.70 7.55
N GLY A 129 11.14 -9.91 7.10
CA GLY A 129 12.14 -10.82 6.56
C GLY A 129 12.58 -11.88 7.60
N PRO A 130 13.26 -12.94 7.15
CA PRO A 130 13.61 -13.19 5.76
C PRO A 130 12.41 -13.59 4.90
N TYR A 131 12.39 -13.19 3.62
CA TYR A 131 11.39 -13.63 2.64
C TYR A 131 12.04 -14.40 1.50
N THR A 132 11.26 -15.28 0.87
CA THR A 132 11.68 -15.99 -0.34
C THR A 132 11.06 -15.31 -1.56
N ALA A 133 11.90 -14.73 -2.41
CA ALA A 133 11.52 -14.24 -3.72
C ALA A 133 11.68 -15.37 -4.73
N THR A 134 10.59 -15.82 -5.35
CA THR A 134 10.61 -16.94 -6.31
C THR A 134 10.70 -16.41 -7.72
N LYS A 135 11.57 -16.99 -8.56
CA LYS A 135 11.71 -16.57 -9.95
C LYS A 135 10.41 -16.80 -10.71
N THR A 136 9.95 -15.76 -11.40
CA THR A 136 8.76 -15.80 -12.26
C THR A 136 9.10 -15.59 -13.73
N SER A 137 10.24 -14.94 -14.03
CA SER A 137 10.72 -14.76 -15.40
C SER A 137 12.24 -14.61 -15.46
N GLY A 138 12.82 -14.80 -16.65
CA GLY A 138 14.25 -14.71 -16.90
C GLY A 138 14.88 -16.04 -17.34
N GLY A 139 16.15 -15.97 -17.74
CA GLY A 139 16.88 -17.11 -18.29
C GLY A 139 17.45 -18.08 -17.25
N PHE A 140 18.25 -19.03 -17.73
CA PHE A 140 18.99 -19.98 -16.89
C PHE A 140 19.97 -19.28 -15.93
N LEU A 141 20.48 -18.10 -16.29
CA LEU A 141 21.39 -17.30 -15.46
C LEU A 141 20.70 -16.67 -14.23
N CYS A 142 19.36 -16.67 -14.19
CA CYS A 142 18.60 -16.18 -13.06
C CYS A 142 18.40 -17.31 -12.03
N PRO A 143 18.83 -17.13 -10.78
CA PRO A 143 18.55 -18.05 -9.69
C PRO A 143 17.05 -18.39 -9.59
N SER A 144 16.72 -19.63 -9.21
CA SER A 144 15.31 -20.05 -9.06
C SER A 144 14.59 -19.34 -7.91
N SER A 145 15.34 -18.91 -6.91
CA SER A 145 14.84 -18.15 -5.77
C SER A 145 15.95 -17.30 -5.17
N GLU A 146 15.56 -16.19 -4.54
CA GLU A 146 16.45 -15.30 -3.81
C GLU A 146 15.92 -15.09 -2.39
N THR A 147 16.83 -14.90 -1.43
CA THR A 147 16.46 -14.55 -0.06
C THR A 147 16.52 -13.04 0.13
N ILE A 148 15.40 -12.46 0.51
CA ILE A 148 15.35 -11.10 1.03
C ILE A 148 15.66 -11.20 2.52
N ASN A 149 16.85 -10.77 2.93
CA ASN A 149 17.32 -10.88 4.30
C ASN A 149 16.51 -10.02 5.26
N SER A 150 16.20 -8.80 4.84
CA SER A 150 15.43 -7.85 5.64
C SER A 150 14.68 -6.86 4.77
N ALA A 151 13.55 -6.39 5.28
CA ALA A 151 12.81 -5.27 4.73
C ALA A 151 12.39 -4.34 5.85
N ARG A 152 12.38 -3.03 5.57
CA ARG A 152 11.88 -2.00 6.45
C ARG A 152 11.02 -1.02 5.66
N PHE A 153 9.90 -0.63 6.23
CA PHE A 153 8.93 0.30 5.67
C PHE A 153 8.57 1.34 6.72
N VAL A 154 8.49 2.61 6.34
CA VAL A 154 8.03 3.70 7.22
C VAL A 154 6.91 4.42 6.49
N PHE A 155 5.69 4.30 7.01
CA PHE A 155 4.54 5.02 6.48
C PHE A 155 4.37 6.34 7.23
N HIS A 156 4.07 7.40 6.49
CA HIS A 156 3.88 8.77 6.98
C HIS A 156 2.44 9.24 6.78
#